data_AF-T0ZSJ7-F1
#
_entry.id   AF-T0ZSJ7-F1
#
_cell.length_a   1.000
_cell.length_b   1.000
_cell.length_c   1.000
_cell.angle_alpha   90.00
_cell.angle_beta   90.00
_cell.angle_gamma   90.00
#
_symmetry.space_group_name_H-M   'P 1'
#
loop_
_entity.id
_entity.type
_entity.pdbx_description
1 polymer ?
#
loop_
_entity_poly.entity_id
_entity_poly.type
_entity_poly.pdbx_seq_one_letter_code
_entity_poly.pdbx_strand_id
1 'polypeptide(L)'
;ARLMAMMAPCWDVERARNLVADLLRPGLLGIYDRLAVYEVFGVPKGSPPINVLSVVVVEDLAGVQEDNNPVMLTAQRIRVDGFPGWTFGVARSHRLLKRLDESLAAFGSGCGWTLSGKTLGVGPLEVERPMFVARDGTQEVPINRLLKNNFWSGSHVIRLSDPSKAALLPFR
;
A
#
# COMPACT_ATOMS: atom_id res chain seq x y z
N ALA A 1 -4.77 -26.20 -34.84
CA ALA A 1 -5.59 -25.41 -33.90
C ALA A 1 -4.69 -24.91 -32.77
N ARG A 2 -4.31 -23.63 -32.81
CA ARG A 2 -3.49 -22.99 -31.78
C ARG A 2 -4.38 -22.78 -30.54
N LEU A 3 -3.99 -23.35 -29.40
CA LEU A 3 -4.55 -22.97 -28.11
C LEU A 3 -4.34 -21.46 -27.93
N MET A 4 -5.43 -20.69 -27.94
CA MET A 4 -5.43 -19.35 -27.36
C MET A 4 -5.13 -19.52 -25.88
N ALA A 5 -3.93 -19.11 -25.47
CA ALA A 5 -3.71 -18.78 -24.07
C ALA A 5 -4.67 -17.64 -23.74
N MET A 6 -5.76 -17.96 -23.03
CA MET A 6 -6.53 -16.94 -22.32
C MET A 6 -5.56 -16.32 -21.32
N MET A 7 -4.93 -15.20 -21.72
CA MET A 7 -4.26 -14.32 -20.77
C MET A 7 -5.31 -13.97 -19.73
N ALA A 8 -5.07 -14.41 -18.50
CA ALA A 8 -5.76 -13.89 -17.33
C ALA A 8 -5.87 -12.37 -17.50
N PRO A 9 -7.06 -11.77 -17.33
CA PRO A 9 -7.17 -10.34 -17.54
C PRO A 9 -6.18 -9.63 -16.63
N CYS A 10 -5.34 -8.76 -17.22
CA CYS A 10 -4.39 -7.97 -16.46
C CYS A 10 -5.17 -7.13 -15.46
N TRP A 11 -4.63 -7.03 -14.25
CA TRP A 11 -5.21 -6.21 -13.20
C TRP A 11 -4.62 -4.80 -13.37
N ASP A 12 -5.49 -3.82 -13.58
CA ASP A 12 -5.12 -2.42 -13.80
C ASP A 12 -5.62 -1.53 -12.65
N VAL A 13 -5.15 -0.28 -12.65
CA VAL A 13 -5.51 0.72 -11.62
C VAL A 13 -7.02 0.99 -11.61
N GLU A 14 -7.67 0.95 -12.77
CA GLU A 14 -9.12 1.15 -12.87
C GLU A 14 -9.90 0.06 -12.12
N ARG A 15 -9.51 -1.21 -12.27
CA ARG A 15 -10.08 -2.32 -11.50
C ARG A 15 -9.81 -2.21 -10.02
N ALA A 16 -8.62 -1.77 -9.61
CA ALA A 16 -8.33 -1.52 -8.19
C ALA A 16 -9.27 -0.44 -7.62
N ARG A 17 -9.48 0.65 -8.37
CA ARG A 17 -10.40 1.73 -7.98
C ARG A 17 -11.84 1.25 -7.89
N ASN A 18 -12.31 0.46 -8.87
CA ASN A 18 -13.66 -0.12 -8.85
C ASN A 18 -13.87 -1.05 -7.64
N LEU A 19 -12.88 -1.88 -7.32
CA LEU A 19 -12.96 -2.77 -6.17
C LEU A 19 -12.92 -2.01 -4.84
N VAL A 20 -12.08 -0.97 -4.73
CA VAL A 20 -12.14 -0.05 -3.59
C VAL A 20 -13.56 0.51 -3.51
N ALA A 21 -14.05 1.18 -4.55
CA ALA A 21 -15.39 1.78 -4.57
C ALA A 21 -16.50 0.80 -4.17
N ASP A 22 -16.43 -0.45 -4.63
CA ASP A 22 -17.37 -1.51 -4.27
C ASP A 22 -17.32 -1.87 -2.79
N LEU A 23 -16.13 -2.00 -2.20
CA LEU A 23 -15.95 -2.25 -0.77
C LEU A 23 -16.42 -1.04 0.06
N LEU A 24 -16.27 0.18 -0.48
CA LEU A 24 -16.67 1.41 0.20
C LEU A 24 -18.18 1.70 0.17
N ARG A 25 -18.99 0.86 -0.48
CA ARG A 25 -20.44 1.08 -0.51
C ARG A 25 -21.01 1.02 0.91
N PRO A 26 -21.98 1.90 1.23
CA PRO A 26 -22.64 1.89 2.54
C PRO A 26 -23.13 0.48 2.91
N GLY A 27 -22.83 0.04 4.13
CA GLY A 27 -23.24 -1.26 4.66
C GLY A 27 -22.29 -2.44 4.40
N LEU A 28 -21.27 -2.31 3.55
CA LEU A 28 -20.25 -3.37 3.34
C LEU A 28 -19.09 -3.28 4.32
N LEU A 29 -18.53 -2.09 4.52
CA LEU A 29 -17.52 -1.81 5.55
C LEU A 29 -18.14 -1.13 6.80
N GLY A 30 -19.45 -1.21 6.99
CA GLY A 30 -20.09 -0.62 8.18
C GLY A 30 -19.85 0.89 8.31
N ILE A 31 -19.25 1.32 9.44
CA ILE A 31 -19.00 2.73 9.80
C ILE A 31 -17.55 3.18 9.56
N TYR A 32 -16.69 2.34 8.97
CA TYR A 32 -15.28 2.70 8.80
C TYR A 32 -15.11 3.74 7.68
N ASP A 33 -14.69 4.96 8.04
CA ASP A 33 -14.47 6.08 7.10
C ASP A 33 -13.00 6.51 7.00
N ARG A 34 -12.11 5.79 7.70
CA ARG A 34 -10.70 6.17 7.90
C ARG A 34 -9.73 5.05 7.64
N LEU A 35 -8.55 5.48 7.24
CA LEU A 35 -7.39 4.66 6.91
C LEU A 35 -6.25 5.01 7.85
N ALA A 36 -5.69 4.01 8.51
CA ALA A 36 -4.33 4.09 9.03
C ALA A 36 -3.35 3.71 7.92
N VAL A 37 -2.52 4.66 7.53
CA VAL A 37 -1.54 4.53 6.45
C VAL A 37 -0.16 4.48 7.08
N TYR A 38 0.54 3.38 6.89
CA TYR A 38 1.93 3.19 7.31
C TYR A 38 2.80 3.10 6.06
N GLU A 39 3.75 4.02 5.92
CA GLU A 39 4.67 4.04 4.79
C GLU A 39 6.10 3.86 5.27
N VAL A 40 6.74 2.80 4.78
CA VAL A 40 8.18 2.65 4.79
C VAL A 40 8.71 3.33 3.54
N PHE A 41 9.64 4.26 3.71
CA PHE A 41 10.22 5.00 2.60
C PHE A 41 11.74 5.04 2.70
N GLY A 42 12.37 5.08 1.54
CA GLY A 42 13.81 5.23 1.35
C GLY A 42 14.13 6.60 0.77
N VAL A 43 15.26 7.17 1.16
CA VAL A 43 15.79 8.44 0.66
C VAL A 43 17.21 8.18 0.15
N PRO A 44 17.38 8.01 -1.17
CA PRO A 44 18.70 7.95 -1.79
C PRO A 44 19.40 9.31 -1.70
N LYS A 45 20.73 9.31 -1.61
CA LYS A 45 21.52 10.54 -1.57
C LYS A 45 21.26 11.41 -2.80
N GLY A 46 20.76 12.62 -2.57
CA GLY A 46 20.51 13.60 -3.62
C GLY A 46 19.25 13.33 -4.46
N SER A 47 18.39 12.40 -4.04
CA SER A 47 17.13 12.09 -4.73
C SER A 47 15.92 12.26 -3.80
N PRO A 48 14.71 12.47 -4.37
CA PRO A 48 13.48 12.48 -3.59
C PRO A 48 13.22 11.15 -2.87
N PRO A 49 12.41 11.15 -1.80
CA PRO A 49 11.97 9.93 -1.14
C PRO A 49 11.16 9.02 -2.07
N ILE A 50 11.36 7.72 -1.92
CA ILE A 50 10.59 6.69 -2.62
C ILE A 50 9.86 5.79 -1.63
N ASN A 51 8.68 5.34 -2.01
CA ASN A 51 7.91 4.37 -1.26
C ASN A 51 8.56 2.99 -1.42
N VAL A 52 8.88 2.35 -0.29
CA VAL A 52 9.37 0.97 -0.23
C VAL A 52 8.20 0.01 -0.01
N LEU A 53 7.33 0.37 0.92
CA LEU A 53 6.13 -0.39 1.30
C LEU A 53 5.09 0.57 1.88
N SER A 54 3.85 0.45 1.41
CA SER A 54 2.66 1.01 2.07
C SER A 54 1.82 -0.11 2.66
N VAL A 55 1.42 0.03 3.92
CA VAL A 55 0.37 -0.77 4.56
C VAL A 55 -0.78 0.16 4.87
N VAL A 56 -1.94 -0.12 4.30
CA VAL A 56 -3.14 0.71 4.44
C VAL A 56 -4.21 -0.17 5.08
N VAL A 57 -4.69 0.25 6.25
CA VAL A 57 -5.66 -0.50 7.05
C VAL A 57 -6.88 0.37 7.28
N VAL A 58 -8.06 -0.19 7.05
CA VAL A 58 -9.33 0.41 7.43
C VAL A 58 -9.51 0.19 8.94
N GLU A 59 -9.63 1.26 9.72
CA GLU A 59 -9.72 1.20 11.20
C GLU A 59 -10.92 2.01 11.72
N ASP A 60 -11.51 1.56 12.85
CA ASP A 60 -12.54 2.34 13.56
C ASP A 60 -11.84 3.44 14.34
N LEU A 61 -11.72 4.60 13.69
CA LEU A 61 -11.02 5.76 14.20
C LEU A 61 -12.00 6.90 14.47
N ALA A 62 -13.16 6.57 15.04
CA ALA A 62 -14.16 7.56 15.43
C ALA A 62 -13.51 8.72 16.21
N GLY A 63 -13.68 9.95 15.71
CA GLY A 63 -13.16 11.17 16.34
C GLY A 63 -11.69 11.51 16.05
N VAL A 64 -10.90 10.63 15.41
CA VAL A 64 -9.53 10.96 14.98
C VAL A 64 -9.60 11.87 13.76
N GLN A 65 -8.85 12.98 13.74
CA GLN A 65 -8.80 13.87 12.57
C GLN A 65 -7.82 13.37 11.49
N GLU A 66 -7.96 13.85 10.25
CA GLU A 66 -6.91 13.60 9.25
C GLU A 66 -5.60 14.27 9.70
N ASP A 67 -4.48 13.56 9.55
CA ASP A 67 -3.18 14.14 9.84
C ASP A 67 -2.77 15.15 8.75
N ASN A 68 -2.56 16.42 9.09
CA ASN A 68 -2.06 17.40 8.10
C ASN A 68 -0.70 17.01 7.51
N ASN A 69 0.13 16.32 8.29
CA ASN A 69 1.43 15.78 7.87
C ASN A 69 1.63 14.39 8.48
N PRO A 70 2.37 13.48 7.83
CA PRO A 70 2.71 12.19 8.42
C PRO A 70 3.49 12.34 9.72
N VAL A 71 3.13 11.52 10.71
CA VAL A 71 3.89 11.36 11.96
C VAL A 71 5.02 10.38 11.72
N MET A 72 6.26 10.82 11.91
CA MET A 72 7.43 9.95 11.83
C MET A 72 7.45 8.99 13.03
N LEU A 73 7.38 7.68 12.75
CA LEU A 73 7.51 6.63 13.76
C LEU A 73 8.98 6.28 14.06
N THR A 74 9.90 6.79 13.26
CA THR A 74 11.34 6.62 13.42
C THR A 74 11.93 7.96 13.88
N ALA A 75 12.48 7.97 15.11
CA ALA A 75 13.06 9.19 15.69
C ALA A 75 14.29 9.67 14.90
N GLN A 76 15.05 8.72 14.35
CA GLN A 76 16.15 8.98 13.44
C GLN A 76 16.01 8.10 12.20
N ARG A 77 16.61 8.55 11.09
CA ARG A 77 16.66 7.77 9.87
C ARG A 77 17.48 6.50 10.06
N ILE A 78 16.96 5.39 9.55
CA ILE A 78 17.60 4.06 9.64
C ILE A 78 18.55 3.89 8.46
N ARG A 79 19.74 3.36 8.70
CA ARG A 79 20.63 2.85 7.64
C ARG A 79 20.49 1.34 7.58
N VAL A 80 20.45 0.81 6.37
CA VAL A 80 20.33 -0.63 6.12
C VAL A 80 21.56 -1.08 5.36
N ASP A 81 22.18 -2.16 5.83
CA ASP A 81 23.33 -2.75 5.17
C ASP A 81 22.97 -3.18 3.74
N GLY A 82 23.90 -2.96 2.80
CA GLY A 82 23.64 -3.18 1.37
C GLY A 82 23.03 -1.98 0.64
N PHE A 83 22.67 -0.89 1.33
CA PHE A 83 22.13 0.34 0.73
C PHE A 83 23.04 1.57 0.95
N PRO A 84 24.23 1.63 0.31
CA PRO A 84 25.15 2.73 0.50
C PRO A 84 24.55 4.05 -0.01
N GLY A 85 24.57 5.09 0.83
CA GLY A 85 24.01 6.39 0.49
C GLY A 85 22.49 6.49 0.62
N TRP A 86 21.83 5.48 1.19
CA TRP A 86 20.40 5.54 1.48
C TRP A 86 20.15 5.72 2.96
N THR A 87 18.99 6.30 3.24
CA THR A 87 18.42 6.29 4.59
C THR A 87 16.93 5.99 4.52
N PHE A 88 16.40 5.37 5.56
CA PHE A 88 15.02 4.89 5.59
C PHE A 88 14.27 5.51 6.76
N GLY A 89 12.95 5.50 6.66
CA GLY A 89 12.10 5.79 7.80
C GLY A 89 10.71 5.19 7.64
N VAL A 90 9.98 5.24 8.73
CA VAL A 90 8.59 4.82 8.80
C VAL A 90 7.76 6.02 9.21
N ALA A 91 6.68 6.28 8.47
CA ALA A 91 5.71 7.30 8.79
C ALA A 91 4.32 6.68 8.91
N ARG A 92 3.49 7.30 9.76
CA ARG A 92 2.07 6.99 9.90
C ARG A 92 1.24 8.23 9.59
N SER A 93 0.12 8.05 8.92
CA SER A 93 -0.90 9.08 8.80
C SER A 93 -2.31 8.50 8.83
N HIS A 94 -3.25 9.23 9.41
CA HIS A 94 -4.69 8.94 9.30
C HIS A 94 -5.30 9.72 8.15
N ARG A 95 -5.98 9.01 7.25
CA ARG A 95 -6.57 9.58 6.03
C ARG A 95 -8.03 9.21 5.94
N LEU A 96 -8.84 10.08 5.36
CA LEU A 96 -10.17 9.70 4.93
C LEU A 96 -10.06 8.65 3.82
N LEU A 97 -11.01 7.73 3.81
CA LEU A 97 -11.10 6.66 2.85
C LEU A 97 -11.06 7.14 1.39
N LYS A 98 -11.70 8.27 1.10
CA LYS A 98 -11.67 8.93 -0.22
C LYS A 98 -10.26 9.25 -0.73
N ARG A 99 -9.28 9.46 0.17
CA ARG A 99 -7.88 9.77 -0.20
C ARG A 99 -7.20 8.61 -0.90
N LEU A 100 -7.66 7.38 -0.68
CA LEU A 100 -7.15 6.21 -1.39
C LEU A 100 -7.51 6.26 -2.87
N ASP A 101 -8.77 6.59 -3.21
CA ASP A 101 -9.18 6.75 -4.60
C ASP A 101 -8.43 7.90 -5.28
N GLU A 102 -8.32 9.05 -4.60
CA GLU A 102 -7.55 10.21 -5.08
C GLU A 102 -6.08 9.83 -5.35
N SER A 103 -5.46 9.04 -4.47
CA SER A 103 -4.07 8.60 -4.61
C SER A 103 -3.88 7.60 -5.75
N LEU A 104 -4.84 6.68 -5.94
CA LEU A 104 -4.84 5.75 -7.07
C LEU A 104 -5.02 6.50 -8.40
N ALA A 105 -5.88 7.52 -8.43
CA ALA A 105 -6.05 8.37 -9.60
C ALA A 105 -4.77 9.17 -9.91
N ALA A 106 -4.14 9.77 -8.89
CA ALA A 106 -2.86 10.49 -9.04
C ALA A 106 -1.73 9.58 -9.54
N PHE A 107 -1.67 8.34 -9.06
CA PHE A 107 -0.74 7.35 -9.58
C PHE A 107 -1.01 7.04 -11.06
N GLY A 108 -2.26 6.79 -11.42
CA GLY A 108 -2.68 6.53 -12.81
C GLY A 108 -2.38 7.68 -13.77
N SER A 109 -2.35 8.92 -13.28
CA SER A 109 -1.98 10.11 -14.07
C SER A 109 -0.49 10.44 -14.05
N GLY A 110 0.36 9.63 -13.40
CA GLY A 110 1.81 9.85 -13.32
C GLY A 110 2.24 10.90 -12.30
N CYS A 111 1.35 11.34 -11.41
CA CYS A 111 1.65 12.32 -10.36
C CYS A 111 2.31 11.71 -9.10
N GLY A 112 2.63 10.42 -9.14
CA GLY A 112 3.26 9.70 -8.04
C GLY A 112 2.26 9.20 -6.98
N TRP A 113 2.79 8.74 -5.85
CA TRP A 113 1.99 8.22 -4.74
C TRP A 113 1.88 9.25 -3.63
N THR A 114 0.66 9.63 -3.23
CA THR A 114 0.39 10.80 -2.36
C THR A 114 -0.45 10.48 -1.14
N LEU A 115 -0.64 9.20 -0.80
CA LEU A 115 -1.61 8.79 0.20
C LEU A 115 -1.34 9.37 1.59
N SER A 116 -0.08 9.48 2.00
CA SER A 116 0.28 10.14 3.26
C SER A 116 0.26 11.68 3.19
N GLY A 117 -0.23 12.28 2.11
CA GLY A 117 -0.18 13.74 1.88
C GLY A 117 1.22 14.26 1.55
N LYS A 118 2.21 13.37 1.42
CA LYS A 118 3.53 13.65 0.84
C LYS A 118 3.67 12.83 -0.44
N THR A 119 4.30 13.43 -1.45
CA THR A 119 4.60 12.72 -2.69
C THR A 119 5.79 11.79 -2.48
N LEU A 120 5.58 10.51 -2.72
CA LEU A 120 6.61 9.48 -2.78
C LEU A 120 6.74 8.97 -4.21
N GLY A 121 7.98 8.79 -4.65
CA GLY A 121 8.25 8.04 -5.88
C GLY A 121 7.83 6.59 -5.72
N VAL A 122 7.24 6.01 -6.76
CA VAL A 122 6.91 4.59 -6.85
C VAL A 122 7.41 4.04 -8.19
N GLY A 123 7.75 2.75 -8.21
CA GLY A 123 8.00 2.04 -9.46
C GLY A 123 6.71 1.72 -10.23
N PRO A 124 6.79 0.96 -11.33
CA PRO A 124 5.62 0.51 -12.07
C PRO A 124 4.83 -0.49 -11.21
N LEU A 125 3.79 -0.01 -10.54
CA LEU A 125 2.92 -0.86 -9.72
C LEU A 125 1.95 -1.63 -10.61
N GLU A 126 1.98 -2.94 -10.50
CA GLU A 126 0.98 -3.86 -11.02
C GLU A 126 -0.03 -4.16 -9.93
N VAL A 127 -1.31 -4.14 -10.27
CA VAL A 127 -2.35 -4.58 -9.37
C VAL A 127 -2.35 -6.10 -9.36
N GLU A 128 -2.49 -6.71 -8.21
CA GLU A 128 -2.61 -8.15 -8.08
C GLU A 128 -4.06 -8.56 -7.76
N ARG A 129 -4.36 -9.82 -8.02
CA ARG A 129 -5.67 -10.40 -7.66
C ARG A 129 -5.90 -10.22 -6.15
N PRO A 130 -7.05 -9.67 -5.74
CA PRO A 130 -7.45 -9.65 -4.36
C PRO A 130 -7.46 -11.05 -3.81
N MET A 131 -6.94 -11.19 -2.61
CA MET A 131 -6.87 -12.45 -1.91
C MET A 131 -7.53 -12.33 -0.55
N PHE A 132 -8.27 -13.37 -0.19
CA PHE A 132 -8.72 -13.54 1.18
C PHE A 132 -7.64 -14.32 1.93
N VAL A 133 -7.07 -13.70 2.95
CA VAL A 133 -6.03 -14.31 3.75
C VAL A 133 -6.63 -14.79 5.07
N ALA A 134 -6.76 -16.11 5.21
CA ALA A 134 -7.20 -16.75 6.44
C ALA A 134 -6.20 -16.48 7.58
N ARG A 135 -6.72 -16.40 8.80
CA ARG A 135 -5.91 -16.21 10.02
C ARG A 135 -4.98 -17.39 10.25
N ASP A 136 -5.49 -18.59 10.03
CA ASP A 136 -4.84 -19.88 10.19
C ASP A 136 -4.88 -20.64 8.87
N GLY A 137 -3.69 -20.91 8.32
CA GLY A 137 -3.52 -21.68 7.10
C GLY A 137 -2.34 -22.63 7.25
N THR A 138 -2.33 -23.70 6.46
CA THR A 138 -1.20 -24.66 6.42
C THR A 138 0.00 -24.12 5.64
N GLN A 139 -0.19 -23.04 4.88
CA GLN A 139 0.85 -22.32 4.17
C GLN A 139 1.18 -21.02 4.87
N GLU A 140 2.46 -20.72 4.99
CA GLU A 140 2.91 -19.43 5.50
C GLU A 140 2.60 -18.33 4.48
N VAL A 141 1.78 -17.35 4.90
CA VAL A 141 1.51 -16.14 4.12
C VAL A 141 2.28 -14.99 4.77
N PRO A 142 3.32 -14.42 4.12
CA PRO A 142 4.15 -13.38 4.73
C PRO A 142 3.37 -12.17 5.25
N ILE A 143 2.23 -11.83 4.62
CA ILE A 143 1.38 -10.73 5.08
C ILE A 143 0.73 -10.99 6.43
N ASN A 144 0.53 -12.26 6.84
CA ASN A 144 0.07 -12.61 8.20
C ASN A 144 1.11 -12.29 9.28
N ARG A 145 2.39 -12.07 8.92
CA ARG A 145 3.41 -11.56 9.86
C ARG A 145 3.31 -10.04 10.05
N LEU A 146 2.76 -9.32 9.08
CA LEU A 146 2.59 -7.86 9.11
C LEU A 146 1.23 -7.47 9.68
N LEU A 147 0.18 -8.04 9.10
CA LEU A 147 -1.18 -7.98 9.61
C LEU A 147 -1.32 -9.12 10.60
N LYS A 148 -1.08 -8.86 11.89
CA LYS A 148 -1.55 -9.78 12.93
C LYS A 148 -3.08 -9.81 12.80
N ASN A 149 -3.60 -10.82 12.09
CA ASN A 149 -5.02 -11.10 11.89
C ASN A 149 -5.67 -11.38 13.26
N ASN A 150 -5.86 -10.32 14.06
CA ASN A 150 -6.42 -10.41 15.40
C ASN A 150 -7.96 -10.39 15.38
N PHE A 151 -8.58 -10.10 14.23
CA PHE A 151 -10.00 -10.33 14.03
C PHE A 151 -10.20 -11.69 13.39
N TRP A 152 -10.98 -12.55 14.03
CA TRP A 152 -11.15 -13.98 13.77
C TRP A 152 -11.85 -14.30 12.42
N SER A 153 -11.75 -13.42 11.42
CA SER A 153 -12.51 -13.45 10.17
C SER A 153 -11.68 -13.27 8.90
N GLY A 154 -10.34 -13.24 9.01
CA GLY A 154 -9.45 -13.01 7.86
C GLY A 154 -9.49 -11.57 7.35
N SER A 155 -8.64 -11.27 6.36
CA SER A 155 -8.54 -9.94 5.75
C SER A 155 -8.72 -10.01 4.23
N HIS A 156 -9.47 -9.05 3.67
CA HIS A 156 -9.50 -8.82 2.22
C HIS A 156 -8.32 -7.93 1.84
N VAL A 157 -7.42 -8.45 1.01
CA VAL A 157 -6.18 -7.75 0.66
C VAL A 157 -6.23 -7.31 -0.79
N ILE A 158 -6.06 -6.00 -1.00
CA ILE A 158 -5.72 -5.41 -2.30
C ILE A 158 -4.22 -5.19 -2.31
N ARG A 159 -3.54 -5.66 -3.35
CA ARG A 159 -2.08 -5.55 -3.46
C ARG A 159 -1.70 -4.86 -4.76
N LEU A 160 -0.81 -3.88 -4.63
CA LEU A 160 -0.11 -3.23 -5.73
C LEU A 160 1.38 -3.50 -5.53
N SER A 161 2.05 -4.03 -6.54
CA SER A 161 3.46 -4.41 -6.43
C SER A 161 4.25 -3.96 -7.65
N ASP A 162 5.44 -3.42 -7.43
CA ASP A 162 6.46 -3.29 -8.47
C ASP A 162 7.25 -4.60 -8.50
N PRO A 163 7.05 -5.47 -9.52
CA PRO A 163 7.73 -6.76 -9.58
C PRO A 163 9.22 -6.62 -9.90
N SER A 164 9.63 -5.52 -10.53
CA SER A 164 11.02 -5.29 -10.90
C SER A 164 11.85 -4.79 -9.72
N LYS A 165 11.21 -4.02 -8.82
CA LYS A 165 11.87 -3.26 -7.76
C LYS A 165 13.08 -2.48 -8.27
N ALA A 166 13.07 -2.06 -9.54
CA ALA A 166 14.25 -1.49 -10.21
C ALA A 166 14.74 -0.20 -9.54
N ALA A 167 13.81 0.56 -8.94
CA ALA A 167 14.12 1.76 -8.17
C ALA A 167 14.83 1.48 -6.83
N LEU A 168 14.82 0.21 -6.36
CA LEU A 168 15.35 -0.22 -5.06
C LEU A 168 16.60 -1.11 -5.20
N LEU A 169 17.37 -0.97 -6.29
CA LEU A 169 18.67 -1.66 -6.40
C LEU A 169 19.60 -1.25 -5.23
N PRO A 170 20.29 -2.23 -4.61
CA PRO A 170 20.73 -3.48 -5.23
C PRO A 170 20.01 -4.73 -4.70
N PHE A 171 18.70 -4.71 -4.41
CA PHE A 171 17.96 -5.96 -4.17
C PHE A 171 17.99 -6.82 -5.46
N ARG A 172 18.98 -7.71 -5.59
CA ARG A 172 18.99 -8.87 -6.49
C ARG A 172 18.96 -10.13 -5.66
#